data_AF-A0A2G2H881-F1
#
_entry.id   AF-A0A2G2H881-F1
#
_cell.length_a   1.000
_cell.length_b   1.000
_cell.length_c   1.000
_cell.angle_alpha   90.00
_cell.angle_beta   90.00
_cell.angle_gamma   90.00
#
_symmetry.space_group_name_H-M   'P 1'
#
loop_
_entity.id
_entity.type
_entity.pdbx_description
1 polymer ?
#
loop_
_entity_poly.entity_id
_entity_poly.type
_entity_poly.pdbx_seq_one_letter_code
_entity_poly.pdbx_strand_id
1 'polypeptide(L)'
;MEYKNEQQLLNVIKYALPSLVLLFSLIVTTFLYNKNKTDFENIKKNTEKEFIKQKKILIKEQIENLYDYIIQEQKDTEKNLKKTLIGRVHEAHTIIQNIYKEYQNTHTKKELTLMIRTTLKDIRFNNNRGYFFVYDKKA
;
A
#
# COMPACT_ATOMS: atom_id res chain seq x y z
N MET A 1 0.02 91.30 -19.14
CA MET A 1 0.45 89.93 -19.54
C MET A 1 0.93 89.10 -18.35
N GLU A 2 1.45 89.72 -17.28
CA GLU A 2 1.99 89.00 -16.10
C GLU A 2 0.94 88.19 -15.31
N TYR A 3 -0.25 88.73 -15.06
CA TYR A 3 -1.30 88.06 -14.28
C TYR A 3 -1.81 86.72 -14.86
N LYS A 4 -1.76 86.58 -16.19
CA LYS A 4 -2.20 85.36 -16.89
C LYS A 4 -1.17 84.22 -16.73
N ASN A 5 0.10 84.57 -16.65
CA ASN A 5 1.20 83.61 -16.46
C ASN A 5 1.24 83.08 -15.02
N GLU A 6 0.91 83.91 -14.03
CA GLU A 6 0.81 83.48 -12.62
C GLU A 6 -0.33 82.48 -12.39
N GLN A 7 -1.51 82.73 -12.97
CA GLN A 7 -2.64 81.79 -12.89
C GLN A 7 -2.34 80.46 -13.59
N GLN A 8 -1.61 80.47 -14.71
CA GLN A 8 -1.17 79.26 -15.40
C GLN A 8 -0.18 78.46 -14.54
N LEU A 9 0.78 79.13 -13.91
CA LEU A 9 1.74 78.49 -12.99
C LEU A 9 1.02 77.84 -11.79
N LEU A 10 0.06 78.55 -11.19
CA LEU A 10 -0.74 78.02 -10.08
C LEU A 10 -1.55 76.77 -10.49
N ASN A 11 -2.13 76.76 -11.69
CA ASN A 11 -2.88 75.60 -12.19
C ASN A 11 -1.97 74.40 -12.49
N VAL A 12 -0.75 74.62 -13.00
CA VAL A 12 0.24 73.56 -13.21
C VAL A 12 0.65 72.93 -11.88
N ILE A 13 0.96 73.73 -10.86
CA ILE A 13 1.32 73.21 -9.53
C ILE A 13 0.14 72.46 -8.90
N LYS A 14 -1.08 73.01 -9.02
CA LYS A 14 -2.28 72.42 -8.42
C LYS A 14 -2.71 71.10 -9.06
N TYR A 15 -2.48 70.91 -10.37
CA TYR A 15 -3.03 69.77 -11.11
C TYR A 15 -2.01 68.88 -11.83
N ALA A 16 -0.90 69.42 -12.33
CA ALA A 16 0.08 68.65 -13.10
C ALA A 16 0.95 67.75 -12.22
N LEU A 17 1.38 68.22 -11.05
CA LEU A 17 2.18 67.41 -10.12
C LEU A 17 1.38 66.22 -9.55
N PRO A 18 0.14 66.40 -9.05
CA PRO A 18 -0.67 65.27 -8.60
C PRO A 18 -1.02 64.29 -9.73
N SER A 19 -1.31 64.79 -10.95
CA SER A 19 -1.65 63.92 -12.08
C SER A 19 -0.45 63.07 -12.54
N LEU A 20 0.77 63.63 -12.50
CA LEU A 20 1.99 62.90 -12.80
C LEU A 20 2.25 61.78 -11.77
N VAL A 21 2.07 62.06 -10.48
CA VAL A 21 2.21 61.05 -9.41
C VAL A 21 1.17 59.93 -9.58
N LEU A 22 -0.07 60.27 -9.91
CA LEU A 22 -1.12 59.29 -10.20
C LEU A 22 -0.77 58.42 -11.41
N LEU A 23 -0.25 59.02 -12.48
CA LEU A 23 0.17 58.30 -13.68
C LEU A 23 1.30 57.30 -13.36
N PHE A 24 2.34 57.74 -12.65
CA PHE A 24 3.43 56.85 -12.23
C PHE A 24 2.95 55.73 -11.30
N SER A 25 2.05 56.03 -10.36
CA SER A 25 1.45 55.04 -9.49
C SER A 25 0.67 53.97 -10.28
N LEU A 26 -0.10 54.38 -11.29
CA LEU A 26 -0.82 53.45 -12.17
C LEU A 26 0.15 52.55 -12.97
N ILE A 27 1.23 53.11 -13.49
CA ILE A 27 2.24 52.35 -14.24
C ILE A 27 2.89 51.30 -13.34
N VAL A 28 3.37 51.71 -12.15
CA VAL A 28 4.03 50.81 -11.20
C VAL A 28 3.07 49.72 -10.73
N THR A 29 1.84 50.09 -10.38
CA THR A 29 0.81 49.14 -9.95
C THR A 29 0.51 48.11 -11.03
N THR A 30 0.36 48.55 -12.29
CA THR A 30 0.09 47.65 -13.43
C THR A 30 1.26 46.70 -13.68
N PHE A 31 2.49 47.20 -13.62
CA PHE A 31 3.69 46.37 -13.75
C PHE A 31 3.77 45.30 -12.66
N LEU A 32 3.58 45.70 -11.38
CA LEU A 32 3.60 44.78 -10.25
C LEU A 32 2.47 43.75 -10.33
N TYR A 33 1.26 44.17 -10.73
CA TYR A 33 0.14 43.26 -10.92
C TYR A 33 0.45 42.18 -11.95
N ASN A 34 0.99 42.56 -13.11
CA ASN A 34 1.33 41.61 -14.18
C ASN A 34 2.44 40.65 -13.76
N LYS A 35 3.46 41.15 -13.05
CA LYS A 35 4.53 40.32 -12.49
C LYS A 35 3.97 39.31 -11.48
N ASN A 36 3.23 39.78 -10.48
CA ASN A 36 2.63 38.93 -9.44
C ASN A 36 1.69 37.88 -10.03
N LYS A 37 0.90 38.25 -11.04
CA LYS A 37 0.02 37.31 -11.74
C LYS A 37 0.82 36.20 -12.42
N THR A 38 1.91 36.55 -13.10
CA THR A 38 2.79 35.58 -13.77
C THR A 38 3.46 34.64 -12.76
N ASP A 39 4.00 35.21 -11.68
CA ASP A 39 4.64 34.44 -10.61
C ASP A 39 3.65 33.50 -9.92
N PHE A 40 2.42 33.97 -9.67
CA PHE A 40 1.35 33.15 -9.10
C PHE A 40 0.98 31.95 -9.98
N GLU A 41 0.82 32.15 -11.29
CA GLU A 41 0.53 31.04 -12.21
C GLU A 41 1.69 30.03 -12.28
N ASN A 42 2.95 30.50 -12.22
CA ASN A 42 4.11 29.63 -12.17
C ASN A 42 4.15 28.80 -10.87
N ILE A 43 3.90 29.43 -9.72
CA ILE A 43 3.81 28.75 -8.43
C ILE A 43 2.72 27.70 -8.48
N LYS A 44 1.50 28.06 -8.90
CA LYS A 44 0.36 27.16 -9.03
C LYS A 44 0.71 25.92 -9.86
N LYS A 45 1.27 26.11 -11.05
CA LYS A 45 1.67 25.02 -11.95
C LYS A 45 2.74 24.12 -11.33
N ASN A 46 3.74 24.70 -10.68
CA ASN A 46 4.80 23.94 -10.04
C ASN A 46 4.30 23.17 -8.82
N THR A 47 3.43 23.77 -8.00
CA THR A 47 2.80 23.11 -6.86
C THR A 47 1.96 21.92 -7.32
N GLU A 48 1.15 22.08 -8.37
CA GLU A 48 0.37 20.97 -8.92
C GLU A 48 1.27 19.83 -9.41
N LYS A 49 2.33 20.17 -10.17
CA LYS A 49 3.28 19.19 -10.68
C LYS A 49 3.98 18.41 -9.56
N GLU A 50 4.50 19.11 -8.56
CA GLU A 50 5.20 18.47 -7.44
C GLU A 50 4.22 17.67 -6.56
N PHE A 51 2.99 18.15 -6.35
CA PHE A 51 1.96 17.40 -5.65
C PHE A 51 1.67 16.06 -6.36
N ILE A 52 1.40 16.09 -7.67
CA ILE A 52 1.13 14.88 -8.45
C ILE A 52 2.33 13.93 -8.41
N LYS A 53 3.55 14.46 -8.56
CA LYS A 53 4.79 13.67 -8.51
C LYS A 53 4.96 12.99 -7.15
N GLN A 54 4.81 13.72 -6.06
CA GLN A 54 4.90 13.17 -4.70
C GLN A 54 3.83 12.12 -4.44
N LYS A 55 2.59 12.35 -4.89
CA LYS A 55 1.52 11.35 -4.76
C LYS A 55 1.81 10.08 -5.56
N LYS A 56 2.37 10.19 -6.77
CA LYS A 56 2.80 9.02 -7.56
C LYS A 56 3.88 8.21 -6.84
N ILE A 57 4.87 8.88 -6.24
CA ILE A 57 5.93 8.21 -5.47
C ILE A 57 5.34 7.49 -4.26
N LEU A 58 4.50 8.17 -3.48
CA LEU A 58 3.84 7.59 -2.31
C LEU A 58 3.01 6.36 -2.68
N ILE A 59 2.19 6.44 -3.74
CA ILE A 59 1.36 5.30 -4.19
C ILE A 59 2.25 4.14 -4.62
N LYS A 60 3.34 4.40 -5.34
CA LYS A 60 4.27 3.35 -5.76
C LYS A 60 4.88 2.64 -4.55
N GLU A 61 5.37 3.39 -3.57
CA GLU A 61 5.94 2.84 -2.34
C GLU A 61 4.90 2.02 -1.55
N GLN A 62 3.65 2.48 -1.47
CA GLN A 62 2.57 1.73 -0.83
C GLN A 62 2.26 0.41 -1.55
N ILE A 63 2.28 0.40 -2.89
CA ILE A 63 2.07 -0.81 -3.68
C ILE A 63 3.22 -1.80 -3.49
N GLU A 64 4.47 -1.32 -3.50
CA GLU A 64 5.66 -2.16 -3.28
C GLU A 64 5.62 -2.79 -1.87
N ASN A 65 5.32 -2.00 -0.84
CA ASN A 65 5.18 -2.50 0.53
C ASN A 65 4.04 -3.53 0.67
N LEU A 66 2.90 -3.29 0.01
CA LEU A 66 1.78 -4.23 0.02
C LEU A 66 2.14 -5.54 -0.70
N TYR A 67 2.85 -5.45 -1.81
CA TYR A 67 3.32 -6.62 -2.55
C TYR A 67 4.27 -7.46 -1.70
N ASP A 68 5.26 -6.84 -1.07
CA ASP A 68 6.21 -7.54 -0.19
C ASP A 68 5.50 -8.19 1.00
N TYR A 69 4.51 -7.49 1.58
CA TYR A 69 3.66 -8.05 2.63
C TYR A 69 2.91 -9.30 2.16
N ILE A 70 2.27 -9.26 0.99
CA ILE A 70 1.53 -10.42 0.44
C ILE A 70 2.48 -11.61 0.22
N ILE A 71 3.66 -11.37 -0.35
CA ILE A 71 4.65 -12.43 -0.61
C ILE A 71 5.13 -13.04 0.71
N GLN A 72 5.36 -12.23 1.74
CA GLN A 72 5.78 -12.73 3.04
C GLN A 72 4.66 -13.54 3.72
N GLU A 73 3.42 -13.03 3.71
CA GLU A 73 2.26 -13.71 4.28
C GLU A 73 2.01 -15.06 3.59
N GLN A 74 2.19 -15.14 2.26
CA GLN A 74 2.09 -16.41 1.52
C GLN A 74 3.15 -17.42 1.97
N LYS A 75 4.41 -16.99 2.10
CA LYS A 75 5.51 -17.85 2.56
C LYS A 75 5.27 -18.36 3.99
N ASP A 76 4.85 -17.46 4.88
CA ASP A 76 4.59 -17.81 6.28
C ASP A 76 3.36 -18.72 6.41
N THR A 77 2.32 -18.48 5.61
CA THR A 77 1.15 -19.36 5.51
C THR A 77 1.55 -20.77 5.08
N GLU A 78 2.36 -20.90 4.02
CA GLU A 78 2.83 -22.21 3.55
C GLU A 78 3.69 -22.92 4.60
N LYS A 79 4.64 -22.19 5.21
CA LYS A 79 5.51 -22.71 6.26
C LYS A 79 4.71 -23.21 7.47
N ASN A 80 3.73 -22.42 7.92
CA ASN A 80 2.87 -22.77 9.04
C ASN A 80 1.98 -23.96 8.70
N LEU A 81 1.38 -23.97 7.50
CA LEU A 81 0.60 -25.11 7.02
C LEU A 81 1.44 -26.38 7.01
N LYS A 82 2.66 -26.34 6.45
CA LYS A 82 3.58 -27.49 6.42
C LYS A 82 3.92 -27.98 7.83
N LYS A 83 4.19 -27.06 8.78
CA LYS A 83 4.45 -27.40 10.18
C LYS A 83 3.25 -28.12 10.81
N THR A 84 2.04 -27.60 10.59
CA THR A 84 0.81 -28.24 11.08
C THR A 84 0.59 -29.61 10.46
N LEU A 85 0.80 -29.77 9.14
CA LEU A 85 0.65 -31.05 8.46
C LEU A 85 1.65 -32.10 8.98
N ILE A 86 2.91 -31.72 9.20
CA ILE A 86 3.91 -32.61 9.83
C ILE A 86 3.44 -33.07 11.21
N GLY A 87 2.91 -32.16 12.03
CA GLY A 87 2.32 -32.51 13.33
C GLY A 87 1.19 -33.54 13.20
N ARG A 88 0.26 -33.34 12.26
CA ARG A 88 -0.83 -34.29 11.99
C ARG A 88 -0.32 -35.66 11.54
N VAL A 89 0.71 -35.71 10.71
CA VAL A 89 1.33 -36.99 10.29
C VAL A 89 1.99 -37.70 11.48
N HIS A 90 2.66 -36.97 12.37
CA HIS A 90 3.22 -37.55 13.59
C HIS A 90 2.14 -38.10 14.53
N GLU A 91 1.03 -37.38 14.73
CA GLU A 91 -0.12 -37.86 15.50
C GLU A 91 -0.65 -39.19 14.93
N ALA A 92 -0.89 -39.25 13.62
CA ALA A 92 -1.32 -40.48 12.95
C ALA A 92 -0.29 -41.61 13.09
N HIS A 93 1.00 -41.29 12.99
CA HIS A 93 2.07 -42.27 13.16
C HIS A 93 2.10 -42.85 14.59
N THR A 94 1.94 -42.03 15.62
CA THR A 94 1.84 -42.49 17.02
C THR A 94 0.65 -43.42 17.22
N ILE A 95 -0.51 -43.09 16.64
CA ILE A 95 -1.70 -43.96 16.69
C ILE A 95 -1.40 -45.31 16.04
N ILE A 96 -0.81 -45.31 14.83
CA ILE A 96 -0.42 -46.53 14.12
C ILE A 96 0.56 -47.36 14.95
N GLN A 97 1.59 -46.73 15.52
CA GLN A 97 2.59 -47.42 16.33
C GLN A 97 1.98 -48.07 17.56
N ASN A 98 1.03 -47.41 18.23
CA ASN A 98 0.37 -47.96 19.40
C ASN A 98 -0.48 -49.19 19.04
N ILE A 99 -1.27 -49.12 17.96
CA ILE A 99 -2.03 -50.27 17.45
C ILE A 99 -1.09 -51.43 17.11
N TYR A 100 0.00 -51.15 16.39
CA TYR A 100 0.96 -52.18 15.99
C TYR A 100 1.62 -52.84 17.21
N LYS A 101 2.13 -52.06 18.17
CA LYS A 101 2.80 -52.59 19.37
C LYS A 101 1.89 -53.50 20.18
N GLU A 102 0.62 -53.12 20.34
CA GLU A 102 -0.37 -53.87 21.12
C GLU A 102 -0.76 -55.20 20.45
N TYR A 103 -0.97 -55.18 19.14
CA TYR A 103 -1.64 -56.28 18.43
C TYR A 103 -0.74 -57.11 17.50
N GLN A 104 0.54 -56.75 17.32
CA GLN A 104 1.46 -57.44 16.39
C GLN A 104 1.63 -58.93 16.64
N ASN A 105 1.49 -59.40 17.88
CA ASN A 105 1.68 -60.81 18.25
C ASN A 105 0.38 -61.62 18.23
N THR A 106 -0.77 -60.95 18.12
CA THR A 106 -2.10 -61.56 18.24
C THR A 106 -2.91 -61.48 16.95
N HIS A 107 -2.55 -60.59 16.02
CA HIS A 107 -3.30 -60.34 14.79
C HIS A 107 -2.42 -60.51 13.55
N THR A 108 -3.03 -60.94 12.45
CA THR A 108 -2.37 -61.04 11.15
C THR A 108 -2.10 -59.64 10.57
N LYS A 109 -1.17 -59.55 9.60
CA LYS A 109 -0.90 -58.30 8.86
C LYS A 109 -2.18 -57.71 8.23
N LYS A 110 -3.08 -58.55 7.73
CA LYS A 110 -4.35 -58.10 7.11
C LYS A 110 -5.27 -57.45 8.14
N GLU A 111 -5.42 -58.05 9.32
CA GLU A 111 -6.25 -57.51 10.40
C GLU A 111 -5.67 -56.20 10.95
N LEU A 112 -4.36 -56.15 11.20
CA LEU A 112 -3.68 -54.92 11.63
C LEU A 112 -3.85 -53.78 10.61
N THR A 113 -3.76 -54.11 9.32
CA THR A 113 -3.97 -53.12 8.23
C THR A 113 -5.41 -52.60 8.23
N LEU A 114 -6.40 -53.49 8.44
CA LEU A 114 -7.80 -53.10 8.51
C LEU A 114 -8.08 -52.22 9.75
N MET A 115 -7.50 -52.55 10.90
CA MET A 115 -7.62 -51.76 12.13
C MET A 115 -7.05 -50.35 11.92
N ILE A 116 -5.81 -50.24 11.44
CA ILE A 116 -5.16 -48.95 11.15
C ILE A 116 -6.00 -48.12 10.16
N ARG A 117 -6.46 -48.74 9.07
CA ARG A 117 -7.26 -48.05 8.06
C ARG A 117 -8.57 -47.53 8.66
N THR A 118 -9.27 -48.35 9.44
CA THR A 118 -10.55 -47.97 10.05
C THR A 118 -10.37 -46.84 11.05
N THR A 119 -9.31 -46.88 11.86
CA THR A 119 -9.00 -45.82 12.84
C THR A 119 -8.73 -44.47 12.18
N LEU A 120 -8.02 -44.45 11.06
CA LEU A 120 -7.63 -43.18 10.41
C LEU A 120 -8.64 -42.65 9.39
N LYS A 121 -9.51 -43.49 8.81
CA LYS A 121 -10.32 -43.12 7.62
C LYS A 121 -11.26 -41.93 7.87
N ASP A 122 -11.76 -41.78 9.09
CA ASP A 122 -12.77 -40.77 9.44
C ASP A 122 -12.16 -39.52 10.08
N ILE A 123 -10.86 -39.53 10.36
CA ILE A 123 -10.18 -38.36 10.93
C ILE A 123 -10.07 -37.28 9.86
N ARG A 124 -10.61 -36.11 10.17
CA ARG A 124 -10.54 -34.90 9.35
C ARG A 124 -9.88 -33.79 10.12
N PHE A 125 -9.10 -32.97 9.42
CA PHE A 125 -8.44 -31.79 9.99
C PHE A 125 -8.46 -30.63 9.00
N ASN A 126 -8.02 -29.45 9.44
CA ASN A 126 -7.97 -28.24 8.62
C ASN A 126 -9.34 -27.89 7.99
N ASN A 127 -10.37 -27.75 8.84
CA ASN A 127 -11.77 -27.50 8.43
C ASN A 127 -12.27 -28.49 7.37
N ASN A 128 -12.11 -29.79 7.64
CA ASN A 128 -12.51 -30.90 6.76
C ASN A 128 -11.78 -30.99 5.40
N ARG A 129 -10.73 -30.19 5.17
CA ARG A 129 -9.93 -30.26 3.92
C ARG A 129 -8.82 -31.29 3.96
N GLY A 130 -8.39 -31.68 5.16
CA GLY A 130 -7.33 -32.67 5.38
C GLY A 130 -7.87 -34.02 5.79
N TYR A 131 -7.25 -35.08 5.28
CA TYR A 131 -7.52 -36.48 5.62
C TYR A 131 -6.21 -37.28 5.59
N PHE A 132 -6.20 -38.44 6.24
CA PHE A 132 -5.07 -39.36 6.17
C PHE A 132 -5.30 -40.43 5.10
N PHE A 133 -4.23 -40.83 4.43
CA PHE A 133 -4.21 -42.01 3.58
C PHE A 133 -3.01 -42.87 3.94
N VAL A 134 -3.17 -44.18 3.82
CA VAL A 134 -2.13 -45.18 4.10
C VAL A 134 -2.11 -46.16 2.95
N TYR A 135 -0.94 -46.39 2.38
CA TYR A 135 -0.73 -47.34 1.30
C TYR A 135 0.52 -48.18 1.57
N ASP A 136 0.50 -49.45 1.15
CA ASP A 136 1.69 -50.31 1.17
C ASP A 136 2.46 -50.06 -0.13
N LYS A 137 3.78 -49.83 -0.05
CA LYS A 137 4.63 -49.55 -1.22
C LYS A 137 4.80 -50.78 -2.11
N LYS A 138 4.53 -51.98 -1.59
CA LYS A 138 4.66 -53.27 -2.32
C LYS A 138 3.30 -53.86 -2.75
N ALA A 139 2.23 -53.07 -2.71
CA ALA A 139 0.91 -53.49 -3.20
C ALA A 139 0.89 -53.68 -4.71
#